data_AF-A0A7J3FN17-F1
#
_entry.id   AF-A0A7J3FN17-F1
#
_cell.length_a   1.000
_cell.length_b   1.000
_cell.length_c   1.000
_cell.angle_alpha   90.00
_cell.angle_beta   90.00
_cell.angle_gamma   90.00
#
_symmetry.space_group_name_H-M   'P 1'
#
loop_
_entity.id
_entity.type
_entity.pdbx_description
1 polymer ?
#
loop_
_entity_poly.entity_id
_entity_poly.type
_entity_poly.pdbx_seq_one_letter_code
_entity_poly.pdbx_strand_id
1 'polypeptide(L)'
;MSIVFFGVPLDPDDRYERCLIKRAYIYALIGGHVPTPNFLTPYEALMHYLQEIFANPKFVRLGELPVDSWLTPKPSFKDLSLINPESYSAFLAAGCCRDYAEMVNLFVKRKVLPNKFVMIGVDHSSTGGCLKALSSFYGIENLGVIILDSHFDALPIRLRKSLFSYFKGHNIPTLMPYANNVEDVLELDTPETYNSGSFLRYLLEERIILPENTIIVGPADYPGEELEKIEDESVKKWINEYRQFEKEGVTILPRVRLRKEGTGPLKAFLSNLRAPYIYISLDIDVMSFEGVYAARILNTRGLEPEEVYKILEIVREYIIQEGIDLIGFDLMEIDVHTANAHLKNGTVDRTYEISKIIIKKIIDVM
;
A
#
# COMPACT_ATOMS: atom_id res chain seq x y z
N MET A 1 -7.10 26.37 -4.39
CA MET A 1 -6.81 24.98 -4.79
C MET A 1 -7.69 24.08 -3.95
N SER A 2 -8.41 23.12 -4.56
CA SER A 2 -9.22 22.15 -3.79
C SER A 2 -8.38 20.93 -3.43
N ILE A 3 -8.89 20.11 -2.52
CA ILE A 3 -8.37 18.76 -2.23
C ILE A 3 -9.39 17.76 -2.77
N VAL A 4 -8.93 16.95 -3.72
CA VAL A 4 -9.77 16.02 -4.46
C VAL A 4 -9.63 14.62 -3.89
N PHE A 5 -10.75 13.99 -3.56
CA PHE A 5 -10.79 12.59 -3.14
C PHE A 5 -11.20 11.70 -4.30
N PHE A 6 -10.45 10.64 -4.55
CA PHE A 6 -10.83 9.61 -5.52
C PHE A 6 -10.42 8.22 -5.05
N GLY A 7 -11.05 7.19 -5.61
CA GLY A 7 -10.78 5.79 -5.28
C GLY A 7 -10.17 4.99 -6.42
N VAL A 8 -9.38 3.98 -6.08
CA VAL A 8 -8.86 2.97 -7.03
C VAL A 8 -9.15 1.57 -6.49
N PRO A 9 -10.27 0.95 -6.88
CA PRO A 9 -10.70 -0.33 -6.31
C PRO A 9 -10.05 -1.54 -6.99
N LEU A 10 -8.80 -1.42 -7.45
CA LEU A 10 -8.06 -2.52 -8.08
C LEU A 10 -7.62 -3.53 -7.00
N ASP A 11 -8.05 -4.77 -7.12
CA ASP A 11 -7.78 -5.87 -6.20
C ASP A 11 -7.43 -7.16 -6.99
N PRO A 12 -6.18 -7.29 -7.48
CA PRO A 12 -5.73 -8.39 -8.31
C PRO A 12 -5.18 -9.56 -7.48
N ASP A 13 -5.63 -9.72 -6.23
CA ASP A 13 -5.12 -10.71 -5.29
C ASP A 13 -5.41 -12.15 -5.75
N ASP A 14 -4.36 -12.88 -6.09
CA ASP A 14 -4.41 -14.24 -6.64
C ASP A 14 -4.48 -15.33 -5.56
N ARG A 15 -4.38 -14.98 -4.28
CA ARG A 15 -4.45 -15.95 -3.19
C ARG A 15 -5.80 -16.63 -3.13
N TYR A 16 -5.78 -17.95 -2.95
CA TYR A 16 -6.97 -18.78 -2.95
C TYR A 16 -7.99 -18.35 -1.89
N GLU A 17 -7.55 -18.00 -0.68
CA GLU A 17 -8.43 -17.53 0.39
C GLU A 17 -9.15 -16.23 0.01
N ARG A 18 -8.48 -15.36 -0.75
CA ARG A 18 -9.02 -14.08 -1.20
C ARG A 18 -10.07 -14.29 -2.29
N CYS A 19 -9.80 -15.22 -3.22
CA CYS A 19 -10.80 -15.70 -4.17
C CYS A 19 -12.02 -16.29 -3.45
N LEU A 20 -11.83 -17.11 -2.40
CA LEU A 20 -12.93 -17.68 -1.63
C LEU A 20 -13.79 -16.61 -0.95
N ILE A 21 -13.19 -15.57 -0.37
CA ILE A 21 -13.91 -14.45 0.24
C ILE A 21 -14.77 -13.73 -0.81
N LYS A 22 -14.21 -13.40 -1.98
CA LYS A 22 -14.94 -12.76 -3.09
C LYS A 22 -16.10 -13.62 -3.59
N ARG A 23 -15.90 -14.93 -3.71
CA ARG A 23 -16.97 -15.89 -4.09
C ARG A 23 -18.04 -15.99 -3.02
N ALA A 24 -17.66 -16.06 -1.74
CA ALA A 24 -18.59 -16.10 -0.62
C ALA A 24 -19.48 -14.84 -0.60
N TYR A 25 -18.91 -13.67 -0.87
CA TYR A 25 -19.67 -12.44 -1.06
C TYR A 25 -20.70 -12.58 -2.20
N ILE A 26 -20.30 -13.05 -3.39
CA ILE A 26 -21.23 -13.27 -4.51
C ILE A 26 -22.36 -14.25 -4.12
N TYR A 27 -22.03 -15.37 -3.47
CA TYR A 27 -23.05 -16.34 -3.05
C TYR A 27 -24.00 -15.75 -2.01
N ALA A 28 -23.51 -14.92 -1.11
CA ALA A 28 -24.34 -14.19 -0.15
C ALA A 28 -25.30 -13.22 -0.88
N LEU A 29 -24.82 -12.48 -1.89
CA LEU A 29 -25.67 -11.63 -2.73
C LEU A 29 -26.78 -12.44 -3.44
N ILE A 30 -26.43 -13.57 -4.06
CA ILE A 30 -27.38 -14.44 -4.76
C ILE A 30 -28.44 -14.98 -3.78
N GLY A 31 -28.04 -15.30 -2.55
CA GLY A 31 -28.94 -15.74 -1.48
C GLY A 31 -29.74 -14.63 -0.81
N GLY A 32 -29.57 -13.36 -1.18
CA GLY A 32 -30.24 -12.22 -0.54
C GLY A 32 -29.65 -11.82 0.83
N HIS A 33 -28.47 -12.34 1.18
CA HIS A 33 -27.74 -12.01 2.41
C HIS A 33 -26.74 -10.88 2.15
N VAL A 34 -27.25 -9.65 2.08
CA VAL A 34 -26.41 -8.46 1.88
C VAL A 34 -26.00 -7.89 3.24
N PRO A 35 -24.70 -7.84 3.59
CA PRO A 35 -24.25 -7.21 4.83
C PRO A 35 -24.65 -5.73 4.83
N THR A 36 -25.05 -5.17 5.98
CA THR A 36 -25.42 -3.74 6.09
C THR A 36 -24.51 -3.06 7.12
N PRO A 37 -23.78 -1.99 6.74
CA PRO A 37 -23.69 -1.40 5.41
C PRO A 37 -22.92 -2.29 4.40
N ASN A 38 -23.29 -2.22 3.12
CA ASN A 38 -22.63 -2.96 2.03
C ASN A 38 -21.71 -2.07 1.20
N PHE A 39 -20.67 -1.51 1.81
CA PHE A 39 -19.68 -0.76 1.02
C PHE A 39 -18.99 -1.70 0.05
N LEU A 40 -18.96 -1.35 -1.24
CA LEU A 40 -18.34 -2.14 -2.30
C LEU A 40 -16.83 -1.93 -2.35
N THR A 41 -16.38 -0.74 -1.97
CA THR A 41 -14.97 -0.32 -2.03
C THR A 41 -14.57 0.46 -0.77
N PRO A 42 -13.26 0.55 -0.45
CA PRO A 42 -12.81 1.35 0.69
C PRO A 42 -13.11 2.83 0.52
N TYR A 43 -13.08 3.33 -0.72
CA TYR A 43 -13.45 4.71 -1.03
C TYR A 43 -14.90 4.97 -0.64
N GLU A 44 -15.84 4.11 -1.02
CA GLU A 44 -17.26 4.26 -0.67
C GLU A 44 -17.44 4.32 0.87
N ALA A 45 -16.81 3.39 1.59
CA ALA A 45 -16.86 3.34 3.04
C ALA A 45 -16.31 4.63 3.68
N LEU A 46 -15.12 5.07 3.28
CA LEU A 46 -14.50 6.25 3.85
C LEU A 46 -15.24 7.54 3.46
N MET A 47 -15.83 7.64 2.27
CA MET A 47 -16.68 8.77 1.89
C MET A 47 -17.92 8.89 2.80
N HIS A 48 -18.46 7.76 3.25
CA HIS A 48 -19.53 7.71 4.25
C HIS A 48 -19.02 8.19 5.62
N TYR A 49 -17.90 7.65 6.12
CA TYR A 49 -17.35 8.01 7.43
C TYR A 49 -16.79 9.44 7.49
N LEU A 50 -16.42 10.04 6.36
CA LEU A 50 -15.85 11.39 6.24
C LEU A 50 -16.88 12.43 5.77
N GLN A 51 -18.18 12.10 5.78
CA GLN A 51 -19.22 12.95 5.22
C GLN A 51 -19.19 14.40 5.72
N GLU A 52 -18.79 14.62 6.98
CA GLU A 52 -18.73 15.94 7.58
C GLU A 52 -17.67 16.85 6.96
N ILE A 53 -16.60 16.28 6.40
CA ILE A 53 -15.49 17.04 5.81
C ILE A 53 -15.96 17.71 4.51
N PHE A 54 -16.82 17.03 3.75
CA PHE A 54 -17.34 17.51 2.47
C PHE A 54 -18.41 18.60 2.59
N ALA A 55 -18.77 19.02 3.81
CA ALA A 55 -19.52 20.26 4.01
C ALA A 55 -18.68 21.50 3.66
N ASN A 56 -17.35 21.38 3.71
CA ASN A 56 -16.45 22.44 3.28
C ASN A 56 -16.14 22.30 1.78
N PRO A 57 -16.41 23.33 0.94
CA PRO A 57 -16.21 23.28 -0.51
C PRO A 57 -14.75 23.13 -0.95
N LYS A 58 -13.78 23.26 -0.02
CA LYS A 58 -12.37 22.93 -0.28
C LYS A 58 -12.20 21.45 -0.66
N PHE A 59 -13.06 20.56 -0.17
CA PHE A 59 -12.96 19.11 -0.36
C PHE A 59 -13.97 18.63 -1.41
N VAL A 60 -13.48 17.92 -2.43
CA VAL A 60 -14.28 17.50 -3.59
C VAL A 60 -14.23 15.98 -3.72
N ARG A 61 -15.40 15.36 -3.89
CA ARG A 61 -15.52 13.92 -4.23
C ARG A 61 -15.49 13.77 -5.75
N LEU A 62 -14.46 13.12 -6.28
CA LEU A 62 -14.33 12.87 -7.71
C LEU A 62 -14.92 11.52 -8.14
N GLY A 63 -15.04 10.57 -7.22
CA GLY A 63 -15.48 9.21 -7.50
C GLY A 63 -14.31 8.25 -7.67
N GLU A 64 -14.53 7.13 -8.32
CA GLU A 64 -13.54 6.06 -8.46
C GLU A 64 -13.08 5.88 -9.90
N LEU A 65 -11.84 5.42 -10.07
CA LEU A 65 -11.36 4.92 -11.34
C LEU A 65 -12.20 3.70 -11.75
N PRO A 66 -12.65 3.60 -13.01
CA PRO A 66 -13.32 2.40 -13.48
C PRO A 66 -12.34 1.21 -13.47
N VAL A 67 -12.76 0.12 -12.84
CA VAL A 67 -12.06 -1.16 -12.76
C VAL A 67 -13.05 -2.26 -13.12
N ASP A 68 -12.62 -3.26 -13.88
CA ASP A 68 -13.47 -4.41 -14.20
C ASP A 68 -13.94 -5.09 -12.93
N SER A 69 -15.21 -5.47 -12.85
CA SER A 69 -15.80 -5.82 -11.56
C SER A 69 -15.15 -7.06 -10.93
N TRP A 70 -14.65 -8.02 -11.71
CA TRP A 70 -13.91 -9.16 -11.18
C TRP A 70 -12.58 -8.80 -10.51
N LEU A 71 -12.02 -7.63 -10.82
CA LEU A 71 -10.81 -7.07 -10.22
C LEU A 71 -11.13 -6.14 -9.05
N THR A 72 -12.38 -6.05 -8.57
CA THR A 72 -12.70 -5.26 -7.37
C THR A 72 -12.81 -6.13 -6.12
N PRO A 73 -12.78 -5.54 -4.90
CA PRO A 73 -12.95 -6.32 -3.67
C PRO A 73 -14.28 -7.05 -3.61
N LYS A 74 -15.37 -6.38 -4.05
CA LYS A 74 -16.73 -6.92 -4.05
C LYS A 74 -17.26 -7.03 -5.48
N PRO A 75 -16.91 -8.12 -6.19
CA PRO A 75 -17.24 -8.31 -7.59
C PRO A 75 -18.73 -8.55 -7.84
N SER A 76 -19.15 -8.30 -9.08
CA SER A 76 -20.46 -8.63 -9.61
C SER A 76 -20.64 -10.15 -9.74
N PHE A 77 -21.86 -10.65 -9.49
CA PHE A 77 -22.17 -12.06 -9.69
C PHE A 77 -21.99 -12.53 -11.14
N LYS A 78 -22.02 -11.59 -12.11
CA LYS A 78 -21.80 -11.88 -13.54
C LYS A 78 -20.39 -12.40 -13.81
N ASP A 79 -19.43 -12.03 -12.97
CA ASP A 79 -18.03 -12.36 -13.16
C ASP A 79 -17.56 -13.54 -12.30
N LEU A 80 -18.48 -14.30 -11.69
CA LEU A 80 -18.16 -15.42 -10.82
C LEU A 80 -17.19 -16.45 -11.45
N SER A 81 -17.26 -16.60 -12.78
CA SER A 81 -16.35 -17.50 -13.52
C SER A 81 -14.90 -17.03 -13.55
N LEU A 82 -14.64 -15.74 -13.36
CA LEU A 82 -13.30 -15.12 -13.34
C LEU A 82 -12.71 -15.02 -11.93
N ILE A 83 -13.49 -15.31 -10.89
CA ILE A 83 -13.02 -15.25 -9.50
C ILE A 83 -12.36 -16.59 -9.13
N ASN A 84 -11.11 -16.76 -9.56
CA ASN A 84 -10.25 -17.90 -9.27
C ASN A 84 -8.76 -17.50 -9.35
N PRO A 85 -7.86 -18.20 -8.64
CA PRO A 85 -6.43 -17.89 -8.63
C PRO A 85 -5.79 -17.83 -10.02
N GLU A 86 -6.20 -18.69 -10.93
CA GLU A 86 -5.63 -18.79 -12.28
C GLU A 86 -5.87 -17.51 -13.09
N SER A 87 -7.05 -16.92 -12.97
CA SER A 87 -7.43 -15.69 -13.67
C SER A 87 -6.66 -14.48 -13.14
N TYR A 88 -6.52 -14.35 -11.82
CA TYR A 88 -5.71 -13.29 -11.20
C TYR A 88 -4.21 -13.48 -11.47
N SER A 89 -3.71 -14.72 -11.40
CA SER A 89 -2.32 -15.04 -11.73
C SER A 89 -2.00 -14.69 -13.18
N ALA A 90 -2.89 -15.02 -14.12
CA ALA A 90 -2.73 -14.64 -15.53
C ALA A 90 -2.70 -13.12 -15.72
N PHE A 91 -3.54 -12.38 -14.99
CA PHE A 91 -3.56 -10.92 -14.99
C PHE A 91 -2.24 -10.32 -14.45
N LEU A 92 -1.75 -10.83 -13.32
CA LEU A 92 -0.48 -10.41 -12.73
C LEU A 92 0.72 -10.75 -13.63
N ALA A 93 0.73 -11.94 -14.22
CA ALA A 93 1.77 -12.40 -15.13
C ALA A 93 1.78 -11.63 -16.46
N ALA A 94 0.64 -11.15 -16.92
CA ALA A 94 0.53 -10.27 -18.09
C ALA A 94 0.98 -8.83 -17.81
N GLY A 95 1.31 -8.48 -16.56
CA GLY A 95 1.76 -7.14 -16.16
C GLY A 95 0.63 -6.11 -16.07
N CYS A 96 -0.63 -6.54 -15.99
CA CYS A 96 -1.80 -5.67 -16.09
C CYS A 96 -1.92 -4.65 -14.94
N CYS A 97 -1.29 -4.86 -13.77
CA CYS A 97 -1.24 -3.81 -12.73
C CYS A 97 -0.52 -2.56 -13.23
N ARG A 98 0.46 -2.71 -14.14
CA ARG A 98 1.13 -1.57 -14.77
C ARG A 98 0.18 -0.77 -15.65
N ASP A 99 -0.69 -1.45 -16.38
CA ASP A 99 -1.70 -0.81 -17.24
C ASP A 99 -2.69 0.01 -16.40
N TYR A 100 -3.13 -0.54 -15.27
CA TYR A 100 -3.97 0.20 -14.32
C TYR A 100 -3.23 1.37 -13.66
N ALA A 101 -1.95 1.23 -13.30
CA ALA A 101 -1.14 2.34 -12.83
C ALA A 101 -1.02 3.46 -13.89
N GLU A 102 -0.93 3.10 -15.18
CA GLU A 102 -0.96 4.09 -16.27
C GLU A 102 -2.35 4.74 -16.40
N MET A 103 -3.43 4.00 -16.20
CA MET A 103 -4.79 4.59 -16.13
C MET A 103 -4.91 5.58 -14.98
N VAL A 104 -4.37 5.27 -13.79
CA VAL A 104 -4.30 6.21 -12.65
C VAL A 104 -3.49 7.45 -13.02
N ASN A 105 -2.31 7.29 -13.63
CA ASN A 105 -1.48 8.40 -14.10
C ASN A 105 -2.27 9.35 -15.03
N LEU A 106 -2.93 8.78 -16.05
CA LEU A 106 -3.76 9.56 -16.99
C LEU A 106 -4.95 10.23 -16.31
N PHE A 107 -5.58 9.55 -15.35
CA PHE A 107 -6.70 10.08 -14.58
C PHE A 107 -6.26 11.29 -13.73
N VAL A 108 -5.16 11.14 -12.97
CA VAL A 108 -4.61 12.22 -12.13
C VAL A 108 -4.23 13.43 -12.98
N LYS A 109 -3.51 13.22 -14.09
CA LYS A 109 -3.13 14.30 -15.02
C LYS A 109 -4.32 15.06 -15.61
N ARG A 110 -5.42 14.38 -15.90
CA ARG A 110 -6.56 14.97 -16.63
C ARG A 110 -7.66 15.52 -15.72
N LYS A 111 -7.82 14.96 -14.52
CA LYS A 111 -9.00 15.20 -13.66
C LYS A 111 -8.66 15.73 -12.28
N VAL A 112 -7.44 15.52 -11.81
CA VAL A 112 -7.02 15.88 -10.46
C VAL A 112 -6.13 17.11 -10.50
N LEU A 113 -5.02 17.05 -11.22
CA LEU A 113 -4.07 18.16 -11.31
C LEU A 113 -4.70 19.40 -11.96
N PRO A 114 -4.38 20.62 -11.47
CA PRO A 114 -3.33 20.95 -10.51
C PRO A 114 -3.77 20.87 -9.03
N ASN A 115 -4.95 20.30 -8.72
CA ASN A 115 -5.37 20.17 -7.33
C ASN A 115 -4.57 19.12 -6.58
N LYS A 116 -4.52 19.27 -5.25
CA LYS A 116 -4.04 18.25 -4.33
C LYS A 116 -5.04 17.12 -4.23
N PHE A 117 -4.60 15.95 -3.77
CA PHE A 117 -5.51 14.82 -3.67
C PHE A 117 -5.27 13.86 -2.51
N VAL A 118 -6.34 13.15 -2.17
CA VAL A 118 -6.34 11.95 -1.35
C VAL A 118 -6.84 10.79 -2.21
N MET A 119 -5.99 9.81 -2.47
CA MET A 119 -6.38 8.55 -3.10
C MET A 119 -6.72 7.51 -2.03
N ILE A 120 -7.83 6.81 -2.19
CA ILE A 120 -8.17 5.66 -1.34
C ILE A 120 -8.15 4.43 -2.24
N GLY A 121 -7.17 3.56 -2.05
CA GLY A 121 -6.93 2.42 -2.91
C GLY A 121 -7.10 1.09 -2.21
N VAL A 122 -7.07 0.05 -3.04
CA VAL A 122 -7.00 -1.33 -2.60
C VAL A 122 -5.58 -1.83 -2.83
N ASP A 123 -5.16 -2.10 -4.07
CA ASP A 123 -3.78 -2.56 -4.33
C ASP A 123 -2.77 -1.40 -4.42
N HIS A 124 -1.69 -1.51 -3.64
CA HIS A 124 -0.65 -0.48 -3.47
C HIS A 124 0.07 -0.11 -4.77
N SER A 125 0.07 -1.00 -5.76
CA SER A 125 0.67 -0.72 -7.08
C SER A 125 0.04 0.48 -7.80
N SER A 126 -1.18 0.88 -7.43
CA SER A 126 -1.87 2.07 -7.96
C SER A 126 -1.13 3.37 -7.62
N THR A 127 -0.38 3.40 -6.51
CA THR A 127 0.40 4.56 -6.06
C THR A 127 1.43 5.02 -7.10
N GLY A 128 2.03 4.10 -7.85
CA GLY A 128 2.98 4.49 -8.88
C GLY A 128 2.35 5.28 -10.03
N GLY A 129 1.04 5.13 -10.28
CA GLY A 129 0.31 5.99 -11.20
C GLY A 129 0.24 7.45 -10.73
N CYS A 130 -0.04 7.65 -9.44
CA CYS A 130 -0.03 8.97 -8.79
C CYS A 130 1.36 9.59 -8.84
N LEU A 131 2.39 8.85 -8.42
CA LEU A 131 3.79 9.32 -8.44
C LEU A 131 4.24 9.67 -9.86
N LYS A 132 3.91 8.85 -10.86
CA LYS A 132 4.23 9.17 -12.26
C LYS A 132 3.57 10.46 -12.74
N ALA A 133 2.32 10.71 -12.35
CA ALA A 133 1.62 11.95 -12.68
C ALA A 133 2.26 13.17 -12.00
N LEU A 134 2.55 13.06 -10.71
CA LEU A 134 3.17 14.11 -9.90
C LEU A 134 4.58 14.44 -10.39
N SER A 135 5.43 13.43 -10.57
CA SER A 135 6.78 13.58 -11.11
C SER A 135 6.81 14.23 -12.47
N SER A 136 5.87 13.88 -13.36
CA SER A 136 5.75 14.53 -14.68
C SER A 136 5.35 16.00 -14.59
N PHE A 137 4.60 16.39 -13.55
CA PHE A 137 4.02 17.72 -13.42
C PHE A 137 4.93 18.67 -12.62
N TYR A 138 5.52 18.20 -11.53
CA TYR A 138 6.35 18.97 -10.60
C TYR A 138 7.86 18.81 -10.84
N GLY A 139 8.29 17.79 -11.59
CA GLY A 139 9.71 17.40 -11.73
C GLY A 139 10.13 16.43 -10.63
N ILE A 140 10.90 15.40 -11.01
CA ILE A 140 11.31 14.32 -10.10
C ILE A 140 12.19 14.83 -8.95
N GLU A 141 13.01 15.84 -9.22
CA GLU A 141 13.93 16.45 -8.27
C GLU A 141 13.20 17.30 -7.21
N ASN A 142 11.97 17.70 -7.51
CA ASN A 142 11.17 18.54 -6.63
C ASN A 142 10.18 17.74 -5.77
N LEU A 143 10.19 16.41 -5.88
CA LEU A 143 9.26 15.52 -5.18
C LEU A 143 9.98 14.70 -4.10
N GLY A 144 9.55 14.87 -2.87
CA GLY A 144 9.86 14.00 -1.73
C GLY A 144 8.78 12.94 -1.55
N VAL A 145 9.18 11.70 -1.31
CA VAL A 145 8.27 10.56 -1.18
C VAL A 145 8.46 9.89 0.17
N ILE A 146 7.37 9.77 0.92
CA ILE A 146 7.33 9.10 2.21
C ILE A 146 6.36 7.95 2.10
N ILE A 147 6.84 6.72 2.25
CA ILE A 147 6.03 5.50 2.22
C ILE A 147 5.96 4.93 3.65
N LEU A 148 4.76 4.67 4.14
CA LEU A 148 4.52 3.97 5.41
C LEU A 148 3.94 2.61 5.09
N ASP A 149 4.67 1.55 5.41
CA ASP A 149 4.39 0.21 4.90
C ASP A 149 5.06 -0.87 5.79
N SER A 150 4.41 -2.04 5.95
CA SER A 150 5.03 -3.20 6.57
C SER A 150 5.98 -3.94 5.63
N HIS A 151 5.89 -3.75 4.32
CA HIS A 151 6.72 -4.36 3.30
C HIS A 151 7.58 -3.32 2.60
N PHE A 152 8.60 -3.80 1.89
CA PHE A 152 9.49 -2.93 1.13
C PHE A 152 8.98 -2.61 -0.27
N ASP A 153 8.09 -3.43 -0.83
CA ASP A 153 7.43 -3.26 -2.13
C ASP A 153 8.35 -2.99 -3.34
N ALA A 154 9.63 -3.33 -3.20
CA ALA A 154 10.64 -3.28 -4.23
C ALA A 154 11.33 -4.64 -4.47
N LEU A 155 10.77 -5.74 -3.94
CA LEU A 155 11.38 -7.06 -4.05
C LEU A 155 10.92 -7.84 -5.30
N PRO A 156 11.85 -8.32 -6.14
CA PRO A 156 11.52 -9.12 -7.30
C PRO A 156 10.88 -10.46 -6.87
N ILE A 157 9.94 -10.96 -7.67
CA ILE A 157 9.15 -12.15 -7.30
C ILE A 157 10.04 -13.39 -7.18
N ARG A 158 11.05 -13.54 -8.05
CA ARG A 158 12.00 -14.67 -8.01
C ARG A 158 12.75 -14.73 -6.69
N LEU A 159 13.15 -13.57 -6.16
CA LEU A 159 13.85 -13.50 -4.89
C LEU A 159 12.93 -13.88 -3.72
N ARG A 160 11.69 -13.38 -3.73
CA ARG A 160 10.66 -13.74 -2.74
C ARG A 160 10.42 -15.25 -2.73
N LYS A 161 10.32 -15.87 -3.91
CA LYS A 161 10.18 -17.34 -4.06
C LYS A 161 11.40 -18.09 -3.51
N SER A 162 12.62 -17.67 -3.85
CA SER A 162 13.83 -18.34 -3.35
C SER A 162 13.96 -18.24 -1.83
N LEU A 163 13.65 -17.06 -1.26
CA LEU A 163 13.69 -16.83 0.18
C LEU A 163 12.64 -17.68 0.90
N PHE A 164 11.44 -17.75 0.34
CA PHE A 164 10.38 -18.59 0.86
C PHE A 164 10.77 -20.08 0.88
N SER A 165 11.31 -20.60 -0.22
CA SER A 165 11.80 -21.99 -0.30
C SER A 165 12.86 -22.29 0.75
N TYR A 166 13.80 -21.36 0.95
CA TYR A 166 14.83 -21.50 1.99
C TYR A 166 14.22 -21.55 3.40
N PHE A 167 13.37 -20.58 3.76
CA PHE A 167 12.76 -20.54 5.10
C PHE A 167 11.86 -21.75 5.38
N LYS A 168 11.06 -22.19 4.39
CA LYS A 168 10.26 -23.42 4.51
C LYS A 168 11.15 -24.64 4.75
N GLY A 169 12.23 -24.79 3.99
CA GLY A 169 13.17 -25.91 4.14
C GLY A 169 13.88 -25.96 5.50
N HIS A 170 13.94 -24.84 6.22
CA HIS A 170 14.61 -24.71 7.52
C HIS A 170 13.65 -24.49 8.70
N ASN A 171 12.33 -24.61 8.49
CA ASN A 171 11.28 -24.33 9.47
C ASN A 171 11.39 -22.93 10.12
N ILE A 172 11.86 -21.95 9.36
CA ILE A 172 11.91 -20.55 9.80
C ILE A 172 10.54 -19.93 9.49
N PRO A 173 9.82 -19.37 10.48
CA PRO A 173 8.56 -18.67 10.22
C PRO A 173 8.76 -17.56 9.20
N THR A 174 8.03 -17.61 8.08
CA THR A 174 8.19 -16.62 7.01
C THR A 174 7.45 -15.34 7.36
N LEU A 175 8.13 -14.20 7.26
CA LEU A 175 7.48 -12.87 7.29
C LEU A 175 6.84 -12.51 5.92
N MET A 176 6.84 -13.41 4.93
CA MET A 176 6.40 -13.08 3.57
C MET A 176 4.89 -13.28 3.36
N PRO A 177 4.20 -12.36 2.66
CA PRO A 177 2.73 -12.37 2.45
C PRO A 177 2.16 -13.57 1.66
N TYR A 178 3.01 -14.33 0.98
CA TYR A 178 2.62 -15.27 -0.09
C TYR A 178 2.63 -16.74 0.35
N ALA A 179 2.60 -16.98 1.67
CA ALA A 179 2.94 -18.27 2.27
C ALA A 179 1.81 -19.33 2.31
N ASN A 180 0.59 -19.02 1.86
CA ASN A 180 -0.55 -19.89 2.21
C ASN A 180 -0.83 -21.02 1.20
N ASN A 181 -0.58 -20.84 -0.10
CA ASN A 181 -0.62 -21.92 -1.09
C ASN A 181 0.72 -22.06 -1.81
N VAL A 182 1.59 -22.82 -1.13
CA VAL A 182 3.02 -22.95 -1.43
C VAL A 182 3.32 -23.71 -2.72
N GLU A 183 2.45 -24.63 -3.11
CA GLU A 183 2.70 -25.52 -4.23
C GLU A 183 2.46 -24.81 -5.57
N ASP A 184 1.41 -23.99 -5.68
CA ASP A 184 1.08 -23.25 -6.90
C ASP A 184 2.09 -22.13 -7.22
N VAL A 185 2.59 -21.43 -6.19
CA VAL A 185 3.53 -20.30 -6.36
C VAL A 185 4.94 -20.79 -6.72
N LEU A 186 5.35 -21.99 -6.29
CA LEU A 186 6.69 -22.51 -6.58
C LEU A 186 6.79 -23.19 -7.94
N GLU A 187 5.69 -23.68 -8.51
CA GLU A 187 5.68 -24.40 -9.79
C GLU A 187 5.51 -23.48 -11.01
N LEU A 188 4.91 -22.31 -10.86
CA LEU A 188 4.71 -21.36 -11.96
C LEU A 188 5.98 -20.51 -12.20
N ASP A 189 6.48 -20.48 -13.44
CA ASP A 189 7.47 -19.49 -13.89
C ASP A 189 6.79 -18.12 -13.98
N THR A 190 6.62 -17.48 -12.82
CA THR A 190 5.99 -16.17 -12.72
C THR A 190 6.98 -15.12 -13.23
N PRO A 191 6.63 -14.36 -14.28
CA PRO A 191 7.50 -13.30 -14.78
C PRO A 191 7.67 -12.19 -13.73
N GLU A 192 8.80 -11.49 -13.79
CA GLU A 192 8.97 -10.24 -13.04
C GLU A 192 8.04 -9.19 -13.65
N THR A 193 7.04 -8.75 -12.88
CA THR A 193 6.05 -7.76 -13.32
C THR A 193 5.87 -6.70 -12.25
N TYR A 194 5.33 -5.55 -12.65
CA TYR A 194 4.90 -4.48 -11.75
C TYR A 194 3.63 -4.93 -11.01
N ASN A 195 3.67 -5.01 -9.69
CA ASN A 195 2.55 -5.37 -8.78
C ASN A 195 2.81 -4.78 -7.38
N SER A 196 1.92 -4.96 -6.41
CA SER A 196 2.08 -4.40 -5.05
C SER A 196 3.45 -4.72 -4.45
N GLY A 197 3.87 -5.99 -4.43
CA GLY A 197 5.18 -6.35 -3.87
C GLY A 197 6.43 -5.88 -4.65
N SER A 198 6.30 -5.14 -5.75
CA SER A 198 7.43 -4.72 -6.60
C SER A 198 7.29 -3.35 -7.27
N PHE A 199 6.18 -2.62 -7.11
CA PHE A 199 5.93 -1.39 -7.86
C PHE A 199 7.02 -0.34 -7.59
N LEU A 200 7.51 -0.27 -6.34
CA LEU A 200 8.50 0.71 -5.93
C LEU A 200 9.85 0.48 -6.61
N ARG A 201 10.20 -0.78 -6.88
CA ARG A 201 11.40 -1.13 -7.67
C ARG A 201 11.35 -0.44 -9.03
N TYR A 202 10.24 -0.60 -9.76
CA TYR A 202 10.09 0.00 -11.08
C TYR A 202 10.13 1.53 -11.01
N LEU A 203 9.52 2.15 -9.99
CA LEU A 203 9.57 3.60 -9.83
C LEU A 203 10.98 4.14 -9.61
N LEU A 204 11.80 3.42 -8.83
CA LEU A 204 13.19 3.78 -8.55
C LEU A 204 14.10 3.51 -9.76
N GLU A 205 14.02 2.31 -10.35
CA GLU A 205 14.83 1.91 -11.50
C GLU A 205 14.53 2.78 -12.74
N GLU A 206 13.26 3.10 -13.00
CA GLU A 206 12.83 3.96 -14.11
C GLU A 206 13.00 5.47 -13.80
N ARG A 207 13.51 5.81 -12.61
CA ARG A 207 13.68 7.20 -12.13
C ARG A 207 12.41 8.03 -12.23
N ILE A 208 11.28 7.41 -11.92
CA ILE A 208 10.01 8.13 -11.70
C ILE A 208 10.06 8.88 -10.37
N ILE A 209 10.81 8.37 -9.38
CA ILE A 209 11.13 9.06 -8.13
C ILE A 209 12.63 8.96 -7.90
N LEU A 210 13.20 9.89 -7.11
CA LEU A 210 14.63 9.86 -6.78
C LEU A 210 14.87 9.06 -5.49
N PRO A 211 15.83 8.12 -5.48
CA PRO A 211 16.22 7.39 -4.28
C PRO A 211 16.51 8.30 -3.08
N GLU A 212 17.32 9.34 -3.27
CA GLU A 212 17.73 10.30 -2.23
C GLU A 212 16.58 11.13 -1.65
N ASN A 213 15.45 11.20 -2.36
CA ASN A 213 14.23 11.90 -1.92
C ASN A 213 13.17 10.92 -1.39
N THR A 214 13.50 9.64 -1.22
CA THR A 214 12.54 8.59 -0.84
C THR A 214 12.89 8.01 0.53
N ILE A 215 11.90 7.96 1.42
CA ILE A 215 11.98 7.22 2.68
C ILE A 215 10.85 6.21 2.78
N ILE A 216 11.18 5.01 3.29
CA ILE A 216 10.21 3.96 3.58
C ILE A 216 10.27 3.68 5.09
N VAL A 217 9.14 3.79 5.76
CA VAL A 217 9.03 3.73 7.22
C VAL A 217 8.11 2.58 7.61
N GLY A 218 8.61 1.69 8.45
CA GLY A 218 7.84 0.55 8.93
C GLY A 218 8.19 -0.85 8.40
N PRO A 219 9.01 -1.07 7.34
CA PRO A 219 9.25 -2.41 6.83
C PRO A 219 9.59 -3.40 7.93
N ALA A 220 8.70 -4.38 8.10
CA ALA A 220 8.82 -5.48 9.04
C ALA A 220 9.58 -6.65 8.41
N ASP A 221 9.63 -6.69 7.08
CA ASP A 221 10.39 -7.64 6.28
C ASP A 221 11.86 -7.23 6.07
N TYR A 222 12.35 -6.19 6.73
CA TYR A 222 13.76 -5.81 6.63
C TYR A 222 14.69 -6.88 7.27
N PRO A 223 15.85 -7.20 6.65
CA PRO A 223 16.77 -8.19 7.20
C PRO A 223 17.36 -7.76 8.56
N GLY A 224 17.12 -8.56 9.59
CA GLY A 224 17.74 -8.37 10.91
C GLY A 224 19.17 -8.93 10.99
N GLU A 225 19.92 -8.53 12.02
CA GLU A 225 21.32 -8.95 12.25
C GLU A 225 21.51 -10.48 12.28
N GLU A 226 20.49 -11.24 12.69
CA GLU A 226 20.55 -12.70 12.69
C GLU A 226 20.52 -13.30 11.28
N LEU A 227 19.80 -12.67 10.34
CA LEU A 227 19.72 -13.13 8.97
C LEU A 227 20.99 -12.79 8.18
N GLU A 228 21.72 -11.76 8.58
CA GLU A 228 23.03 -11.40 7.99
C GLU A 228 24.10 -12.47 8.21
N LYS A 229 23.93 -13.35 9.21
CA LYS A 229 24.85 -14.45 9.51
C LYS A 229 24.61 -15.69 8.63
N ILE A 230 23.52 -15.70 7.85
CA ILE A 230 23.13 -16.85 7.03
C ILE A 230 23.92 -16.83 5.72
N GLU A 231 24.63 -17.92 5.43
CA GLU A 231 25.50 -18.02 4.26
C GLU A 231 24.77 -18.39 2.95
N ASP A 232 23.48 -18.74 3.02
CA ASP A 232 22.66 -19.13 1.86
C ASP A 232 22.57 -18.02 0.81
N GLU A 233 22.72 -18.40 -0.46
CA GLU A 233 22.75 -17.44 -1.57
C GLU A 233 21.44 -16.65 -1.71
N SER A 234 20.29 -17.27 -1.43
CA SER A 234 18.98 -16.63 -1.52
C SER A 234 18.83 -15.55 -0.45
N VAL A 235 19.28 -15.84 0.77
CA VAL A 235 19.25 -14.88 1.88
C VAL A 235 20.21 -13.72 1.62
N LYS A 236 21.43 -14.01 1.14
CA LYS A 236 22.40 -12.97 0.77
C LYS A 236 21.89 -12.06 -0.35
N LYS A 237 21.30 -12.63 -1.41
CA LYS A 237 20.71 -11.85 -2.50
C LYS A 237 19.61 -10.92 -1.97
N TRP A 238 18.76 -11.43 -1.07
CA TRP A 238 17.69 -10.64 -0.48
C TRP A 238 18.20 -9.48 0.35
N ILE A 239 19.19 -9.72 1.23
CA ILE A 239 19.85 -8.65 1.99
C ILE A 239 20.46 -7.61 1.03
N ASN A 240 21.14 -8.07 -0.02
CA ASN A 240 21.80 -7.20 -0.97
C ASN A 240 20.82 -6.28 -1.73
N GLU A 241 19.59 -6.71 -2.01
CA GLU A 241 18.59 -5.82 -2.63
C GLU A 241 18.28 -4.61 -1.72
N TYR A 242 18.03 -4.81 -0.42
CA TYR A 242 17.81 -3.68 0.51
C TYR A 242 19.04 -2.77 0.55
N ARG A 243 20.23 -3.35 0.72
CA ARG A 243 21.49 -2.60 0.79
C ARG A 243 21.80 -1.84 -0.50
N GLN A 244 21.41 -2.38 -1.64
CA GLN A 244 21.57 -1.70 -2.92
C GLN A 244 20.72 -0.43 -2.97
N PHE A 245 19.43 -0.49 -2.63
CA PHE A 245 18.59 0.69 -2.59
C PHE A 245 19.04 1.72 -1.55
N GLU A 246 19.50 1.28 -0.36
CA GLU A 246 20.12 2.17 0.62
C GLU A 246 21.36 2.89 0.05
N LYS A 247 22.22 2.15 -0.66
CA LYS A 247 23.41 2.70 -1.31
C LYS A 247 23.08 3.68 -2.44
N GLU A 248 21.97 3.45 -3.15
CA GLU A 248 21.47 4.34 -4.18
C GLU A 248 20.85 5.63 -3.63
N GLY A 249 20.48 5.64 -2.33
CA GLY A 249 20.04 6.84 -1.61
C GLY A 249 18.71 6.68 -0.89
N VAL A 250 17.99 5.57 -1.08
CA VAL A 250 16.73 5.31 -0.39
C VAL A 250 16.97 5.23 1.11
N THR A 251 16.25 6.02 1.90
CA THR A 251 16.27 5.86 3.35
C THR A 251 15.27 4.77 3.74
N ILE A 252 15.75 3.67 4.30
CA ILE A 252 14.87 2.63 4.87
C ILE A 252 14.91 2.77 6.39
N LEU A 253 13.74 2.95 7.00
CA LEU A 253 13.55 3.00 8.45
C LEU A 253 12.68 1.81 8.88
N PRO A 254 13.30 0.63 9.07
CA PRO A 254 12.58 -0.57 9.49
C PRO A 254 11.92 -0.38 10.85
N ARG A 255 10.81 -1.07 11.08
CA ARG A 255 10.10 -1.03 12.37
C ARG A 255 11.00 -1.32 13.57
N VAL A 256 11.89 -2.32 13.45
CA VAL A 256 12.82 -2.69 14.52
C VAL A 256 13.76 -1.54 14.88
N ARG A 257 14.21 -0.79 13.87
CA ARG A 257 15.06 0.39 14.04
C ARG A 257 14.26 1.57 14.59
N LEU A 258 13.05 1.80 14.09
CA LEU A 258 12.15 2.84 14.60
C LEU A 258 11.87 2.66 16.10
N ARG A 259 11.62 1.43 16.56
CA ARG A 259 11.39 1.15 17.99
C ARG A 259 12.65 1.27 18.86
N LYS A 260 13.82 0.96 18.30
CA LYS A 260 15.11 1.04 19.01
C LYS A 260 15.66 2.46 19.09
N GLU A 261 15.62 3.20 17.98
CA GLU A 261 16.25 4.52 17.81
C GLU A 261 15.25 5.67 17.85
N GLY A 262 13.94 5.38 17.82
CA GLY A 262 12.89 6.37 17.72
C GLY A 262 12.83 7.01 16.32
N THR A 263 12.25 8.21 16.26
CA THR A 263 11.98 8.95 15.01
C THR A 263 13.16 9.83 14.58
N GLY A 264 14.35 9.67 15.18
CA GLY A 264 15.55 10.45 14.84
C GLY A 264 15.94 10.34 13.35
N PRO A 265 16.01 9.13 12.77
CA PRO A 265 16.31 8.95 11.35
C PRO A 265 15.30 9.64 10.41
N LEU A 266 14.01 9.60 10.74
CA LEU A 266 12.97 10.32 9.99
C LEU A 266 13.22 11.83 10.00
N LYS A 267 13.49 12.41 11.17
CA LYS A 267 13.79 13.84 11.29
C LYS A 267 15.06 14.23 10.50
N ALA A 268 16.08 13.38 10.52
CA ALA A 268 17.30 13.60 9.74
C ALA A 268 17.02 13.57 8.23
N PHE A 269 16.25 12.61 7.74
CA PHE A 269 15.80 12.57 6.35
C PHE A 269 15.06 13.86 5.97
N LEU A 270 14.05 14.25 6.74
CA LEU A 270 13.27 15.46 6.49
C LEU A 270 14.16 16.72 6.46
N SER A 271 15.09 16.87 7.41
CA SER A 271 16.00 18.02 7.43
C SER A 271 16.94 18.13 6.21
N ASN A 272 17.21 17.01 5.55
CA ASN A 272 18.06 16.95 4.36
C ASN A 272 17.26 17.05 3.06
N LEU A 273 15.94 16.83 3.10
CA LEU A 273 15.07 16.89 1.95
C LEU A 273 15.05 18.31 1.38
N ARG A 274 15.33 18.43 0.08
CA ARG A 274 15.33 19.70 -0.66
C ARG A 274 14.10 19.90 -1.55
N ALA A 275 13.30 18.85 -1.70
CA ALA A 275 12.09 18.86 -2.51
C ALA A 275 11.04 19.80 -1.91
N PRO A 276 10.52 20.80 -2.66
CA PRO A 276 9.46 21.69 -2.20
C PRO A 276 8.08 21.03 -2.14
N TYR A 277 7.94 19.82 -2.68
CA TYR A 277 6.70 19.06 -2.66
C TYR A 277 6.88 17.71 -1.97
N ILE A 278 5.89 17.29 -1.18
CA ILE A 278 5.86 15.95 -0.56
C ILE A 278 4.64 15.17 -1.04
N TYR A 279 4.84 13.87 -1.25
CA TYR A 279 3.81 12.86 -1.36
C TYR A 279 3.93 11.86 -0.22
N ILE A 280 2.81 11.50 0.41
CA ILE A 280 2.76 10.47 1.45
C ILE A 280 1.93 9.30 0.95
N SER A 281 2.50 8.11 0.93
CA SER A 281 1.78 6.87 0.68
C SER A 281 1.68 6.06 1.96
N LEU A 282 0.48 5.63 2.34
CA LEU A 282 0.27 4.83 3.54
C LEU A 282 -0.43 3.52 3.19
N ASP A 283 0.30 2.43 3.28
CA ASP A 283 -0.26 1.10 3.39
C ASP A 283 -0.86 0.93 4.80
N ILE A 284 -2.15 0.61 4.89
CA ILE A 284 -2.82 0.43 6.18
C ILE A 284 -2.23 -0.75 6.96
N ASP A 285 -1.60 -1.70 6.27
CA ASP A 285 -1.00 -2.88 6.85
C ASP A 285 0.22 -2.58 7.72
N VAL A 286 0.77 -1.35 7.66
CA VAL A 286 1.81 -0.87 8.59
C VAL A 286 1.34 -0.95 10.04
N MET A 287 0.02 -1.00 10.27
CA MET A 287 -0.63 -1.17 11.58
C MET A 287 -1.28 -2.55 11.77
N SER A 288 -0.92 -3.54 10.95
CA SER A 288 -1.48 -4.90 11.00
C SER A 288 -1.45 -5.50 12.40
N PHE A 289 -2.58 -6.05 12.85
CA PHE A 289 -2.79 -6.61 14.19
C PHE A 289 -2.67 -5.63 15.36
N GLU A 290 -2.47 -4.34 15.12
CA GLU A 290 -2.43 -3.25 16.11
C GLU A 290 -3.62 -2.30 15.90
N GLY A 291 -4.84 -2.84 15.97
CA GLY A 291 -6.07 -2.07 15.72
C GLY A 291 -6.53 -2.04 14.25
N VAL A 292 -5.65 -2.41 13.31
CA VAL A 292 -6.01 -2.74 11.92
C VAL A 292 -6.00 -4.26 11.73
N TYR A 293 -7.18 -4.82 11.49
CA TYR A 293 -7.40 -6.23 11.14
C TYR A 293 -8.07 -6.36 9.76
N ALA A 294 -8.16 -5.26 9.02
CA ALA A 294 -8.74 -5.20 7.69
C ALA A 294 -7.78 -4.58 6.68
N ALA A 295 -6.60 -5.19 6.57
CA ALA A 295 -5.66 -4.98 5.49
C ALA A 295 -5.69 -6.19 4.54
N ARG A 296 -5.32 -6.02 3.27
CA ARG A 296 -5.21 -7.16 2.34
C ARG A 296 -4.14 -8.13 2.79
N ILE A 297 -3.04 -7.63 3.34
CA ILE A 297 -1.94 -8.43 3.83
C ILE A 297 -1.86 -8.29 5.35
N LEU A 298 -2.00 -9.41 6.06
CA LEU A 298 -1.94 -9.49 7.53
C LEU A 298 -0.96 -10.60 7.92
N ASN A 299 0.32 -10.41 7.61
CA ASN A 299 1.39 -11.39 7.81
C ASN A 299 2.37 -11.01 8.93
N THR A 300 2.40 -9.74 9.33
CA THR A 300 3.27 -9.24 10.39
C THR A 300 2.48 -8.39 11.37
N ARG A 301 2.81 -8.48 12.67
CA ARG A 301 2.38 -7.46 13.63
C ARG A 301 3.01 -6.13 13.22
N GLY A 302 2.25 -5.04 13.19
CA GLY A 302 2.68 -3.73 12.71
C GLY A 302 3.19 -2.80 13.81
N LEU A 303 3.10 -1.51 13.52
CA LEU A 303 3.20 -0.37 14.43
C LEU A 303 1.85 -0.12 15.12
N GLU A 304 1.89 0.37 16.36
CA GLU A 304 0.68 0.88 17.01
C GLU A 304 0.17 2.14 16.29
N PRO A 305 -1.15 2.41 16.27
CA PRO A 305 -1.69 3.61 15.64
C PRO A 305 -1.07 4.90 16.18
N GLU A 306 -0.73 4.94 17.47
CA GLU A 306 -0.05 6.05 18.12
C GLU A 306 1.38 6.26 17.57
N GLU A 307 2.10 5.20 17.22
CA GLU A 307 3.41 5.28 16.57
C GLU A 307 3.27 5.93 15.17
N VAL A 308 2.27 5.51 14.39
CA VAL A 308 1.97 6.08 13.07
C VAL A 308 1.51 7.54 13.19
N TYR A 309 0.62 7.87 14.11
CA TYR A 309 0.19 9.25 14.34
C TYR A 309 1.35 10.16 14.69
N LYS A 310 2.33 9.67 15.47
CA LYS A 310 3.55 10.42 15.80
C LYS A 310 4.44 10.64 14.58
N ILE A 311 4.59 9.63 13.72
CA ILE A 311 5.31 9.78 12.44
C ILE A 311 4.65 10.87 11.59
N LEU A 312 3.33 10.78 11.39
CA LEU A 312 2.59 11.76 10.60
C LEU A 312 2.63 13.16 11.21
N GLU A 313 2.61 13.27 12.54
CA GLU A 313 2.74 14.57 13.23
C GLU A 313 4.12 15.20 12.98
N ILE A 314 5.20 14.42 13.00
CA ILE A 314 6.55 14.92 12.70
C ILE A 314 6.64 15.43 11.25
N VAL A 315 6.07 14.68 10.30
CA VAL A 315 6.02 15.09 8.89
C VAL A 315 5.18 16.37 8.74
N ARG A 316 4.03 16.44 9.43
CA ARG A 316 3.14 17.60 9.46
C ARG A 316 3.83 18.85 10.01
N GLU A 317 4.51 18.72 11.15
CA GLU A 317 5.28 19.82 11.77
C GLU A 317 6.35 20.33 10.82
N TYR A 318 7.09 19.42 10.16
CA TYR A 318 8.11 19.77 9.18
C TYR A 318 7.51 20.53 7.98
N ILE A 319 6.41 20.03 7.40
CA ILE A 319 5.69 20.68 6.30
C ILE A 319 5.33 22.13 6.65
N ILE A 320 4.78 22.35 7.84
CA ILE A 320 4.39 23.70 8.31
C ILE A 320 5.61 24.59 8.53
N GLN A 321 6.66 24.07 9.17
CA GLN A 321 7.85 24.85 9.55
C GLN A 321 8.66 25.29 8.33
N GLU A 322 8.85 24.41 7.36
CA GLU A 322 9.66 24.67 6.17
C GLU A 322 8.83 25.21 4.99
N GLY A 323 7.50 25.30 5.14
CA GLY A 323 6.61 25.79 4.08
C GLY A 323 6.56 24.86 2.86
N ILE A 324 6.72 23.56 3.07
CA ILE A 324 6.66 22.52 2.03
C ILE A 324 5.21 22.29 1.63
N ASP A 325 4.98 21.95 0.36
CA ASP A 325 3.63 21.72 -0.15
C ASP A 325 3.30 20.21 -0.21
N LEU A 326 2.36 19.76 0.63
CA LEU A 326 1.85 18.39 0.57
C LEU A 326 0.84 18.26 -0.59
N ILE A 327 1.29 17.65 -1.69
CA ILE A 327 0.56 17.65 -2.97
C ILE A 327 -0.34 16.42 -3.16
N GLY A 328 -0.08 15.34 -2.42
CA GLY A 328 -0.87 14.13 -2.49
C GLY A 328 -0.67 13.23 -1.29
N PHE A 329 -1.72 12.49 -0.97
CA PHE A 329 -1.73 11.44 0.03
C PHE A 329 -2.47 10.23 -0.54
N ASP A 330 -2.03 9.02 -0.24
CA ASP A 330 -2.83 7.83 -0.45
C ASP A 330 -2.94 6.95 0.79
N LEU A 331 -4.05 6.22 0.84
CA LEU A 331 -4.33 5.20 1.84
C LEU A 331 -4.71 3.91 1.12
N MET A 332 -3.89 2.88 1.29
CA MET A 332 -3.87 1.67 0.48
C MET A 332 -4.16 0.41 1.30
N GLU A 333 -4.38 -0.70 0.60
CA GLU A 333 -4.56 -2.06 1.12
C GLU A 333 -5.72 -2.27 2.10
N ILE A 334 -6.71 -1.38 2.12
CA ILE A 334 -7.90 -1.59 2.96
C ILE A 334 -8.75 -2.75 2.42
N ASP A 335 -9.04 -3.71 3.29
CA ASP A 335 -9.94 -4.82 3.01
C ASP A 335 -11.38 -4.54 3.48
N VAL A 336 -12.29 -4.32 2.53
CA VAL A 336 -13.70 -4.04 2.83
C VAL A 336 -14.48 -5.22 3.40
N HIS A 337 -13.98 -6.46 3.27
CA HIS A 337 -14.68 -7.65 3.76
C HIS A 337 -14.54 -7.82 5.27
N THR A 338 -13.43 -7.36 5.83
CA THR A 338 -13.08 -7.54 7.25
C THR A 338 -13.09 -6.23 8.03
N ALA A 339 -13.21 -5.08 7.35
CA ALA A 339 -13.28 -3.78 8.02
C ALA A 339 -14.51 -3.67 8.94
N ASN A 340 -14.29 -3.18 10.16
CA ASN A 340 -15.24 -3.18 11.28
C ASN A 340 -15.76 -4.56 11.71
N ALA A 341 -15.12 -5.66 11.32
CA ALA A 341 -15.51 -6.98 11.78
C ALA A 341 -15.34 -7.13 13.30
N HIS A 342 -16.27 -7.87 13.92
CA HIS A 342 -16.15 -8.33 15.29
C HIS A 342 -15.42 -9.68 15.32
N LEU A 343 -14.24 -9.71 15.91
CA LEU A 343 -13.44 -10.92 16.07
C LEU A 343 -13.98 -11.78 17.22
N LYS A 344 -13.69 -13.08 17.18
CA LYS A 344 -14.18 -14.07 18.18
C LYS A 344 -13.74 -13.76 19.61
N ASN A 345 -12.63 -13.05 19.79
CA ASN A 345 -12.10 -12.64 21.09
C ASN A 345 -12.75 -11.35 21.64
N GLY A 346 -13.76 -10.80 20.95
CA GLY A 346 -14.43 -9.55 21.34
C GLY A 346 -13.74 -8.28 20.82
N THR A 347 -12.58 -8.39 20.17
CA THR A 347 -11.93 -7.26 19.49
C THR A 347 -12.76 -6.81 18.30
N VAL A 348 -12.89 -5.51 18.13
CA VAL A 348 -13.53 -4.89 16.95
C VAL A 348 -12.44 -4.30 16.09
N ASP A 349 -12.47 -4.57 14.79
CA ASP A 349 -11.59 -3.90 13.84
C ASP A 349 -11.86 -2.39 13.82
N ARG A 350 -10.81 -1.58 13.81
CA ARG A 350 -10.88 -0.11 13.83
C ARG A 350 -10.35 0.52 12.55
N THR A 351 -10.25 -0.25 11.46
CA THR A 351 -9.58 0.19 10.23
C THR A 351 -10.18 1.49 9.68
N TYR A 352 -11.50 1.60 9.57
CA TYR A 352 -12.13 2.84 9.10
C TYR A 352 -12.02 4.01 10.09
N GLU A 353 -12.05 3.73 11.40
CA GLU A 353 -11.86 4.77 12.42
C GLU A 353 -10.44 5.35 12.35
N ILE A 354 -9.43 4.49 12.31
CA ILE A 354 -8.01 4.85 12.19
C ILE A 354 -7.77 5.61 10.89
N SER A 355 -8.27 5.08 9.76
CA SER A 355 -8.20 5.72 8.44
C SER A 355 -8.78 7.14 8.46
N LYS A 356 -9.93 7.32 9.10
CA LYS A 356 -10.57 8.63 9.27
C LYS A 356 -9.72 9.60 10.08
N ILE A 357 -9.09 9.13 11.16
CA ILE A 357 -8.19 9.96 11.99
C ILE A 357 -6.97 10.39 11.18
N ILE A 358 -6.35 9.45 10.45
CA ILE A 358 -5.19 9.71 9.58
C ILE A 358 -5.53 10.76 8.54
N ILE A 359 -6.60 10.55 7.76
CA ILE A 359 -7.02 11.47 6.70
C ILE A 359 -7.22 12.88 7.27
N LYS A 360 -7.92 13.02 8.39
CA LYS A 360 -8.14 14.34 9.03
C LYS A 360 -6.83 15.03 9.40
N LYS A 361 -5.86 14.31 9.98
CA LYS A 361 -4.56 14.88 10.34
C LYS A 361 -3.79 15.41 9.13
N ILE A 362 -3.89 14.70 8.01
CA ILE A 362 -3.16 14.99 6.78
C ILE A 362 -3.78 16.17 6.03
N ILE A 363 -5.10 16.17 5.82
CA ILE A 363 -5.76 17.20 5.00
C ILE A 363 -5.73 18.60 5.61
N ASP A 364 -5.44 18.71 6.91
CA ASP A 364 -5.30 19.99 7.61
C ASP A 364 -4.04 20.76 7.17
N VAL A 365 -3.04 20.07 6.62
CA VAL A 365 -1.80 20.68 6.09
C VAL A 365 -1.68 20.60 4.56
N MET A 366 -2.67 20.00 3.91
CA MET A 366 -2.91 20.14 2.47
C MET A 366 -3.67 21.44 2.21
#